data_AF-A0A3A6N8K9-F1
#
_entry.id   AF-A0A3A6N8K9-F1
#
_cell.length_a   1.000
_cell.length_b   1.000
_cell.length_c   1.000
_cell.angle_alpha   90.00
_cell.angle_beta   90.00
_cell.angle_gamma   90.00
#
_symmetry.space_group_name_H-M   'P 1'
#
loop_
_entity.id
_entity.type
_entity.pdbx_description
1 polymer ?
#
loop_
_entity_poly.entity_id
_entity_poly.type
_entity_poly.pdbx_seq_one_letter_code
_entity_poly.pdbx_strand_id
1 'polypeptide(L)'
;MEQHRHFMRQALTEAAAALASGEFPVGCVLVEGDRVLASAGRRNSAGAAANELDHAEILALRSLLQAKPGYDCRQITVYSTMEPCLMCFATLLLSGIRRFVWAYEDVMGGGTSLALSQLPELYTGMRVELTPGVLRAESLALFQEFFRRYSYWEDSSLARYTLAQEIAP
;
A
#
# COMPACT_ATOMS: atom_id res chain seq x y z
N MET A 1 17.35 3.69 6.34
CA MET A 1 16.27 4.01 7.30
C MET A 1 15.71 5.41 7.12
N GLU A 2 16.52 6.48 7.12
CA GLU A 2 15.99 7.86 7.01
C GLU A 2 15.30 8.15 5.67
N GLN A 3 15.86 7.66 4.56
CA GLN A 3 15.21 7.74 3.24
C GLN A 3 13.83 7.05 3.21
N HIS A 4 13.70 5.87 3.82
CA HIS A 4 12.40 5.19 3.87
C HIS A 4 11.38 5.98 4.68
N ARG A 5 11.77 6.56 5.82
CA ARG A 5 10.89 7.43 6.60
C ARG A 5 10.46 8.66 5.80
N HIS A 6 11.37 9.26 5.02
CA HIS A 6 11.05 10.40 4.18
C HIS A 6 9.95 10.08 3.16
N PHE A 7 10.10 9.00 2.39
CA PHE A 7 9.07 8.62 1.40
C PHE A 7 7.80 8.07 2.04
N MET A 8 7.90 7.36 3.17
CA MET A 8 6.72 6.90 3.88
C MET A 8 5.88 8.05 4.44
N ARG A 9 6.49 9.16 4.87
CA ARG A 9 5.72 10.38 5.23
C ARG A 9 4.91 10.92 4.06
N GLN A 10 5.42 10.83 2.83
CA GLN A 10 4.68 11.25 1.65
C GLN A 10 3.50 10.31 1.36
N ALA A 11 3.68 8.99 1.52
CA ALA A 11 2.59 8.03 1.45
C ALA A 11 1.53 8.26 2.54
N LEU A 12 1.94 8.62 3.76
CA LEU A 12 1.04 8.98 4.86
C LEU A 12 0.22 10.25 4.55
N THR A 13 0.79 11.23 3.82
CA THR A 13 0.03 12.39 3.34
C THR A 13 -1.12 11.98 2.42
N GLU A 14 -0.88 11.05 1.49
CA GLU A 14 -1.91 10.50 0.61
C GLU A 14 -2.97 9.70 1.39
N ALA A 15 -2.54 8.91 2.38
CA ALA A 15 -3.45 8.16 3.25
C ALA A 15 -4.35 9.07 4.09
N ALA A 16 -3.79 10.16 4.63
CA ALA A 16 -4.55 11.17 5.37
C ALA A 16 -5.56 11.90 4.47
N ALA A 17 -5.21 12.19 3.22
CA ALA A 17 -6.13 12.77 2.24
C ALA A 17 -7.27 11.80 1.87
N ALA A 18 -6.97 10.50 1.74
CA ALA A 18 -7.96 9.44 1.55
C ALA A 18 -8.93 9.38 2.74
N LEU A 19 -8.39 9.33 3.97
CA LEU A 19 -9.19 9.34 5.20
C LEU A 19 -10.11 10.55 5.30
N ALA A 20 -9.58 11.74 5.02
CA ALA A 20 -10.35 12.99 5.04
C ALA A 20 -11.51 12.98 4.03
N SER A 21 -11.38 12.19 2.96
CA SER A 21 -12.41 12.00 1.93
C SER A 21 -13.37 10.83 2.25
N GLY A 22 -13.23 10.18 3.40
CA GLY A 22 -14.02 9.01 3.79
C GLY A 22 -13.59 7.70 3.14
N GLU A 23 -12.38 7.67 2.56
CA GLU A 23 -11.79 6.49 1.95
C GLU A 23 -10.97 5.70 2.97
N PHE A 24 -10.85 4.38 2.76
CA PHE A 24 -9.98 3.53 3.57
C PHE A 24 -8.53 4.04 3.47
N PRO A 25 -7.82 4.26 4.60
CA PRO A 25 -6.71 5.22 4.67
C PRO A 25 -5.38 4.61 4.22
N VAL A 26 -5.33 4.20 2.95
CA VAL A 26 -4.12 3.69 2.31
C VAL A 26 -3.59 4.74 1.35
N GLY A 27 -2.29 4.99 1.44
CA GLY A 27 -1.54 5.86 0.52
C GLY A 27 -0.31 5.14 0.00
N CYS A 28 0.09 5.48 -1.23
CA CYS A 28 1.23 4.87 -1.89
C CYS A 28 2.05 5.92 -2.65
N VAL A 29 3.39 5.78 -2.61
CA VAL A 29 4.31 6.50 -3.48
C VAL A 29 5.25 5.53 -4.20
N LEU A 30 5.45 5.76 -5.50
CA LEU A 30 6.40 5.03 -6.35
C LEU A 30 7.66 5.87 -6.51
N VAL A 31 8.81 5.32 -6.17
CA VAL A 31 10.08 6.07 -6.10
C VAL A 31 11.17 5.40 -6.91
N GLU A 32 11.95 6.16 -7.66
CA GLU A 32 13.19 5.72 -8.30
C GLU A 32 14.34 6.61 -7.82
N GLY A 33 15.33 6.02 -7.13
CA GLY A 33 16.40 6.78 -6.49
C GLY A 33 15.86 7.70 -5.40
N ASP A 34 15.99 9.00 -5.60
CA ASP A 34 15.47 10.08 -4.74
C ASP A 34 14.20 10.74 -5.30
N ARG A 35 13.71 10.30 -6.47
CA ARG A 35 12.60 10.92 -7.18
C ARG A 35 11.30 10.16 -6.98
N VAL A 36 10.26 10.86 -6.52
CA VAL A 36 8.88 10.36 -6.58
C VAL A 36 8.39 10.42 -8.03
N LEU A 37 7.93 9.28 -8.54
CA LEU A 37 7.41 9.13 -9.89
C LEU A 37 5.90 9.32 -9.97
N ALA A 38 5.18 8.80 -8.96
CA ALA A 38 3.74 8.90 -8.82
C ALA A 38 3.34 8.68 -7.35
N SER A 39 2.20 9.23 -6.96
CA SER A 39 1.57 9.02 -5.66
C SER A 39 0.06 8.91 -5.82
N ALA A 40 -0.59 8.21 -4.88
CA ALA A 40 -2.03 8.18 -4.78
C ALA A 40 -2.50 7.72 -3.39
N GLY A 41 -3.65 8.23 -2.95
CA GLY A 41 -4.47 7.62 -1.91
C GLY A 41 -5.55 6.70 -2.50
N ARG A 42 -6.01 5.70 -1.74
CA ARG A 42 -7.14 4.84 -2.13
C ARG A 42 -8.40 5.67 -2.39
N ARG A 43 -9.23 5.19 -3.31
CA ARG A 43 -10.51 5.80 -3.67
C ARG A 43 -11.60 4.75 -3.77
N ASN A 44 -12.85 5.19 -3.80
CA ASN A 44 -14.02 4.36 -4.08
C ASN A 44 -14.20 3.21 -3.06
N SER A 45 -13.96 3.50 -1.78
CA SER A 45 -14.19 2.61 -0.65
C SER A 45 -15.67 2.41 -0.34
N ALA A 46 -16.49 3.41 -0.69
CA ALA A 46 -17.92 3.45 -0.44
C ALA A 46 -18.65 4.28 -1.50
N GLY A 47 -19.98 4.25 -1.47
CA GLY A 47 -20.84 5.00 -2.40
C GLY A 47 -21.12 4.27 -3.72
N ALA A 48 -21.75 4.98 -4.67
CA ALA A 48 -22.25 4.37 -5.91
C ALA A 48 -21.15 3.84 -6.85
N ALA A 49 -19.93 4.37 -6.73
CA ALA A 49 -18.77 3.94 -7.51
C ALA A 49 -17.85 2.96 -6.76
N ALA A 50 -18.29 2.45 -5.60
CA ALA A 50 -17.47 1.61 -4.73
C ALA A 50 -16.89 0.41 -5.48
N ASN A 51 -15.58 0.17 -5.32
CA ASN A 51 -14.89 -0.96 -5.93
C ASN A 51 -13.61 -1.32 -5.18
N GLU A 52 -13.09 -2.53 -5.45
CA GLU A 52 -11.85 -3.03 -4.86
C GLU A 52 -10.62 -2.91 -5.78
N LEU A 53 -10.73 -2.16 -6.88
CA LEU A 53 -9.65 -1.99 -7.84
C LEU A 53 -8.84 -0.71 -7.59
N ASP A 54 -9.47 0.34 -7.08
CA ASP A 54 -8.88 1.66 -6.91
C ASP A 54 -8.09 1.80 -5.59
N HIS A 55 -7.28 0.78 -5.32
CA HIS A 55 -6.28 0.77 -4.24
C HIS A 55 -5.14 1.75 -4.58
N ALA A 56 -4.50 2.30 -3.55
CA ALA A 56 -3.48 3.34 -3.68
C ALA A 56 -2.33 2.91 -4.62
N GLU A 57 -1.85 1.67 -4.51
CA GLU A 57 -0.76 1.13 -5.33
C GLU A 57 -1.15 1.02 -6.80
N ILE A 58 -2.38 0.58 -7.07
CA ILE A 58 -2.91 0.45 -8.44
C ILE A 58 -3.08 1.84 -9.06
N LEU A 59 -3.62 2.79 -8.31
CA LEU A 59 -3.81 4.17 -8.78
C LEU A 59 -2.48 4.87 -9.07
N ALA A 60 -1.48 4.72 -8.18
CA ALA A 60 -0.16 5.29 -8.39
C ALA A 60 0.53 4.70 -9.62
N LEU A 61 0.48 3.37 -9.79
CA LEU A 61 1.04 2.69 -10.96
C LEU A 61 0.31 3.10 -12.25
N ARG A 62 -1.03 3.14 -12.23
CA ARG A 62 -1.85 3.58 -13.36
C ARG A 62 -1.48 5.00 -13.78
N SER A 63 -1.33 5.92 -12.82
CA SER A 63 -0.91 7.30 -13.07
C SER A 63 0.46 7.37 -13.74
N LEU A 64 1.44 6.62 -13.23
CA LEU A 64 2.78 6.55 -13.82
C LEU A 64 2.74 6.06 -15.28
N LEU A 65 2.05 4.95 -15.53
CA LEU A 65 2.01 4.33 -16.86
C LEU A 65 1.19 5.12 -17.88
N GLN A 66 0.18 5.88 -17.43
CA GLN A 66 -0.54 6.83 -18.29
C GLN A 66 0.35 8.02 -18.68
N ALA A 67 1.12 8.57 -17.73
CA ALA A 67 2.03 9.67 -18.00
C ALA A 67 3.25 9.24 -18.83
N LYS A 68 3.71 8.00 -18.63
CA LYS A 68 4.91 7.42 -19.28
C LYS A 68 4.65 5.98 -19.72
N PRO A 69 3.98 5.78 -20.86
CA PRO A 69 3.78 4.44 -21.41
C PRO A 69 5.10 3.71 -21.63
N GLY A 70 5.19 2.45 -21.22
CA GLY A 70 6.40 1.64 -21.36
C GLY A 70 7.52 1.96 -20.37
N TYR A 71 7.24 2.68 -19.27
CA TYR A 71 8.23 2.95 -18.23
C TYR A 71 8.82 1.66 -17.64
N ASP A 72 10.15 1.59 -17.53
CA ASP A 72 10.83 0.47 -16.88
C ASP A 72 10.71 0.57 -15.36
N CYS A 73 9.81 -0.24 -14.78
CA CYS A 73 9.52 -0.17 -13.36
C CYS A 73 10.51 -0.96 -12.48
N ARG A 74 11.54 -1.61 -13.04
CA ARG A 74 12.48 -2.45 -12.28
C ARG A 74 13.24 -1.67 -11.20
N GLN A 75 13.50 -0.39 -11.47
CA GLN A 75 14.20 0.53 -10.57
C GLN A 75 13.28 1.28 -9.61
N ILE A 76 12.01 0.87 -9.50
CA ILE A 76 11.05 1.45 -8.55
C ILE A 76 11.10 0.73 -7.20
N THR A 77 10.99 1.51 -6.13
CA THR A 77 10.57 1.07 -4.79
C THR A 77 9.15 1.57 -4.52
N VAL A 78 8.30 0.67 -4.05
CA VAL A 78 6.95 0.99 -3.59
C VAL A 78 7.01 1.31 -2.10
N TYR A 79 6.43 2.43 -1.70
CA TYR A 79 6.17 2.78 -0.31
C TYR A 79 4.66 2.85 -0.11
N SER A 80 4.08 1.90 0.61
CA SER A 80 2.63 1.86 0.90
C SER A 80 2.39 1.99 2.41
N THR A 81 1.37 2.73 2.83
CA THR A 81 1.06 2.85 4.26
C THR A 81 0.51 1.55 4.85
N MET A 82 0.03 0.64 4.01
CA MET A 82 -0.36 -0.72 4.39
C MET A 82 0.45 -1.74 3.61
N GLU A 83 0.62 -2.93 4.15
CA GLU A 83 1.12 -4.07 3.39
C GLU A 83 0.28 -4.26 2.12
N PRO A 84 0.89 -4.31 0.92
CA PRO A 84 0.15 -4.52 -0.31
C PRO A 84 -0.65 -5.82 -0.26
N CYS A 85 -1.94 -5.75 -0.57
CA CYS A 85 -2.78 -6.95 -0.70
C CYS A 85 -2.33 -7.83 -1.87
N LEU A 86 -2.87 -9.05 -1.97
CA LEU A 86 -2.50 -9.99 -3.03
C LEU A 86 -2.65 -9.40 -4.46
N MET A 87 -3.70 -8.62 -4.72
CA MET A 87 -3.90 -7.94 -6.00
C MET A 87 -2.77 -6.95 -6.28
N CYS A 88 -2.56 -5.98 -5.39
CA CYS A 88 -1.54 -4.95 -5.54
C CYS A 88 -0.15 -5.58 -5.69
N PHE A 89 0.18 -6.54 -4.83
CA PHE A 89 1.46 -7.24 -4.86
C PHE A 89 1.69 -7.93 -6.22
N ALA A 90 0.74 -8.73 -6.70
CA ALA A 90 0.85 -9.40 -7.99
C ALA A 90 0.95 -8.41 -9.16
N THR A 91 0.16 -7.34 -9.17
CA THR A 91 0.22 -6.32 -10.23
C THR A 91 1.59 -5.62 -10.27
N LEU A 92 2.14 -5.25 -9.12
CA LEU A 92 3.46 -4.61 -9.03
C LEU A 92 4.58 -5.58 -9.46
N LEU A 93 4.48 -6.86 -9.10
CA LEU A 93 5.40 -7.90 -9.58
C LEU A 93 5.35 -8.07 -11.10
N LEU A 94 4.17 -8.15 -11.69
CA LEU A 94 4.00 -8.25 -13.15
C LEU A 94 4.51 -7.01 -13.88
N SER A 95 4.49 -5.85 -13.20
CA SER A 95 5.05 -4.60 -13.73
C SER A 95 6.57 -4.53 -13.65
N GLY A 96 7.23 -5.49 -13.00
CA GLY A 96 8.69 -5.54 -12.85
C GLY A 96 9.24 -4.96 -11.54
N ILE A 97 8.37 -4.47 -10.65
CA ILE A 97 8.79 -3.90 -9.35
C ILE A 97 9.14 -5.02 -8.37
N ARG A 98 10.26 -4.88 -7.65
CA ARG A 98 10.76 -5.92 -6.71
C ARG A 98 11.05 -5.42 -5.30
N ARG A 99 10.94 -4.11 -5.03
CA ARG A 99 11.25 -3.50 -3.72
C ARG A 99 10.00 -2.92 -3.10
N PHE A 100 9.59 -3.45 -1.95
CA PHE A 100 8.37 -3.08 -1.25
C PHE A 100 8.70 -2.65 0.17
N VAL A 101 8.25 -1.46 0.52
CA VAL A 101 8.39 -0.88 1.86
C VAL A 101 6.98 -0.54 2.33
N TRP A 102 6.63 -0.95 3.55
CA TRP A 102 5.33 -0.61 4.10
C TRP A 102 5.36 -0.23 5.57
N ALA A 103 4.33 0.49 6.01
CA ALA A 103 4.20 0.93 7.39
C ALA A 103 3.47 -0.08 8.25
N TYR A 104 2.20 -0.35 7.94
CA TYR A 104 1.31 -1.18 8.75
C TYR A 104 1.02 -2.52 8.08
N GLU A 105 1.11 -3.60 8.82
CA GLU A 105 0.82 -4.95 8.36
C GLU A 105 -0.67 -5.16 8.04
N ASP A 106 -0.95 -5.98 7.03
CA ASP A 106 -2.31 -6.42 6.72
C ASP A 106 -2.51 -7.88 7.16
N VAL A 107 -2.99 -8.05 8.40
CA VAL A 107 -3.23 -9.37 8.99
C VAL A 107 -4.38 -10.15 8.36
N MET A 108 -5.13 -9.53 7.44
CA MET A 108 -6.28 -10.15 6.78
C MET A 108 -6.01 -10.46 5.31
N GLY A 109 -5.44 -9.50 4.58
CA GLY A 109 -5.29 -9.54 3.12
C GLY A 109 -3.85 -9.41 2.60
N GLY A 110 -2.86 -9.33 3.49
CA GLY A 110 -1.45 -9.10 3.14
C GLY A 110 -0.91 -10.10 2.11
N GLY A 111 -0.40 -9.58 1.00
CA GLY A 111 0.07 -10.37 -0.13
C GLY A 111 1.56 -10.73 -0.08
N THR A 112 2.35 -10.08 0.77
CA THR A 112 3.83 -10.17 0.71
C THR A 112 4.38 -11.49 1.21
N SER A 113 3.58 -12.26 1.95
CA SER A 113 3.90 -13.61 2.42
C SER A 113 3.66 -14.72 1.38
N LEU A 114 3.16 -14.36 0.19
CA LEU A 114 2.90 -15.31 -0.90
C LEU A 114 4.16 -16.09 -1.28
N ALA A 115 4.10 -17.41 -1.21
CA ALA A 115 5.21 -18.30 -1.57
C ALA A 115 5.41 -18.35 -3.10
N LEU A 116 6.12 -17.35 -3.66
CA LEU A 116 6.37 -17.23 -5.10
C LEU A 116 7.00 -18.49 -5.71
N SER A 117 7.82 -19.21 -4.95
CA SER A 117 8.45 -20.48 -5.37
C SER A 117 7.46 -21.62 -5.61
N GLN A 118 6.22 -21.51 -5.14
CA GLN A 118 5.15 -22.49 -5.35
C GLN A 118 4.21 -22.10 -6.50
N LEU A 119 4.42 -20.95 -7.13
CA LEU A 119 3.63 -20.46 -8.25
C LEU A 119 4.25 -20.88 -9.61
N PRO A 120 3.49 -20.78 -10.72
CA PRO A 120 3.98 -21.08 -12.07
C PRO A 120 5.23 -20.28 -12.48
N GLU A 121 5.88 -20.75 -13.55
CA GLU A 121 7.21 -20.32 -14.03
C GLU A 121 7.42 -18.80 -14.05
N LEU A 122 6.39 -18.03 -14.39
CA LEU A 122 6.43 -16.57 -14.39
C LEU A 122 6.92 -16.00 -13.04
N TYR A 123 6.48 -16.58 -11.93
CA TYR A 123 6.73 -16.08 -10.57
C TYR A 123 7.85 -16.82 -9.84
N THR A 124 8.06 -18.11 -10.13
CA THR A 124 8.92 -19.02 -9.34
C THR A 124 10.32 -18.47 -9.10
N GLY A 125 10.90 -17.78 -10.10
CA GLY A 125 12.25 -17.21 -10.02
C GLY A 125 12.31 -15.76 -9.51
N MET A 126 11.17 -15.11 -9.26
CA MET A 126 11.14 -13.72 -8.82
C MET A 126 11.65 -13.59 -7.38
N ARG A 127 12.58 -12.66 -7.17
CA ARG A 127 13.08 -12.29 -5.84
C ARG A 127 12.61 -10.89 -5.49
N VAL A 128 12.13 -10.73 -4.25
CA VAL A 128 11.61 -9.47 -3.72
C VAL A 128 12.41 -9.02 -2.51
N GLU A 129 12.52 -7.72 -2.34
CA GLU A 129 13.04 -7.08 -1.13
C GLU A 129 11.84 -6.48 -0.38
N LEU A 130 11.71 -6.85 0.89
CA LEU A 130 10.58 -6.51 1.73
C LEU A 130 11.09 -5.77 2.98
N THR A 131 10.59 -4.56 3.21
CA THR A 131 10.92 -3.74 4.39
C THR A 131 9.62 -3.34 5.11
N PRO A 132 9.19 -4.11 6.13
CA PRO A 132 8.00 -3.81 6.91
C PRO A 132 8.25 -2.74 7.98
N GLY A 133 7.17 -2.17 8.53
CA GLY A 133 7.19 -1.46 9.81
C GLY A 133 7.72 -0.01 9.77
N VAL A 134 7.88 0.60 8.59
CA VAL A 134 8.38 1.97 8.50
C VAL A 134 7.29 2.96 8.87
N LEU A 135 7.43 3.70 9.98
CA LEU A 135 6.38 4.61 10.48
C LEU A 135 5.03 3.90 10.75
N ARG A 136 5.12 2.67 11.27
CA ARG A 136 3.95 1.83 11.58
C ARG A 136 2.95 2.55 12.49
N ALA A 137 3.43 3.21 13.53
CA ALA A 137 2.59 3.87 14.54
C ALA A 137 1.74 4.99 13.92
N GLU A 138 2.33 5.79 13.03
CA GLU A 138 1.63 6.86 12.34
C GLU A 138 0.56 6.31 11.38
N SER A 139 0.83 5.21 10.68
CA SER A 139 -0.17 4.57 9.83
C SER A 139 -1.29 3.90 10.63
N LEU A 140 -0.95 3.23 11.74
CA LEU A 140 -1.92 2.61 12.65
C LEU A 140 -2.92 3.65 13.17
N ALA A 141 -2.46 4.86 13.50
CA ALA A 141 -3.33 5.94 13.94
C ALA A 141 -4.43 6.29 12.92
N LEU A 142 -4.09 6.34 11.62
CA LEU A 142 -5.06 6.59 10.55
C LEU A 142 -6.08 5.46 10.43
N PHE A 143 -5.65 4.20 10.50
CA PHE A 143 -6.57 3.06 10.45
C PHE A 143 -7.50 3.00 11.67
N GLN A 144 -6.99 3.27 12.87
CA GLN A 144 -7.81 3.36 14.07
C GLN A 144 -8.84 4.48 13.97
N GLU A 145 -8.46 5.64 13.42
CA GLU A 145 -9.41 6.71 13.16
C GLU A 145 -10.48 6.27 12.16
N PHE A 146 -10.10 5.61 11.07
CA PHE A 146 -11.05 5.11 10.07
C PHE A 146 -12.07 4.14 10.68
N PHE A 147 -11.61 3.09 11.37
CA PHE A 147 -12.50 2.07 11.95
C PHE A 147 -13.38 2.58 13.09
N ARG A 148 -13.10 3.76 13.67
CA ARG A 148 -14.01 4.42 14.62
C ARG A 148 -15.11 5.24 13.94
N ARG A 149 -14.94 5.58 12.66
CA ARG A 149 -15.77 6.56 11.94
C ARG A 149 -16.60 5.95 10.80
N TYR A 150 -16.12 4.86 10.19
CA TYR A 150 -16.68 4.28 8.97
C TYR A 150 -16.94 2.78 9.13
N SER A 151 -17.95 2.27 8.43
CA SER A 151 -18.40 0.88 8.53
C SER A 151 -17.72 -0.09 7.56
N TYR A 152 -16.92 0.43 6.61
CA TYR A 152 -16.19 -0.43 5.67
C TYR A 152 -15.25 -1.35 6.45
N TRP A 153 -15.49 -2.66 6.35
CA TRP A 153 -14.76 -3.72 7.06
C TRP A 153 -14.81 -3.66 8.60
N GLU A 154 -15.80 -3.00 9.21
CA GLU A 154 -15.87 -2.81 10.67
C GLU A 154 -15.87 -4.13 11.47
N ASP A 155 -16.47 -5.20 10.94
CA ASP A 155 -16.53 -6.52 11.59
C ASP A 155 -15.38 -7.47 11.20
N SER A 156 -14.41 -6.99 10.42
CA SER A 156 -13.31 -7.81 9.92
C SER A 156 -12.32 -8.22 11.01
N SER A 157 -11.47 -9.21 10.71
CA SER A 157 -10.31 -9.52 11.55
C SER A 157 -9.33 -8.36 11.61
N LEU A 158 -9.18 -7.61 10.51
CA LEU A 158 -8.32 -6.44 10.43
C LEU A 158 -8.79 -5.31 11.36
N ALA A 159 -10.09 -5.00 11.39
CA ALA A 159 -10.64 -3.97 12.26
C ALA A 159 -10.43 -4.32 13.74
N ARG A 160 -10.76 -5.56 14.13
CA ARG A 160 -10.53 -6.06 15.50
C ARG A 160 -9.05 -6.04 15.89
N TYR A 161 -8.17 -6.48 14.99
CA TYR A 161 -6.73 -6.43 15.21
C TYR A 161 -6.26 -4.99 15.44
N THR A 162 -6.65 -4.07 14.55
CA THR A 162 -6.22 -2.67 14.55
C THR A 162 -6.67 -1.90 15.78
N LEU A 163 -7.93 -2.08 16.19
CA LEU A 163 -8.48 -1.41 17.37
C LEU A 163 -7.90 -1.93 18.69
N ALA A 164 -7.34 -3.14 18.70
CA ALA A 164 -6.68 -3.73 19.86
C ALA A 164 -5.19 -3.33 20.00
N GLN A 165 -4.59 -2.70 18.99
CA GLN A 165 -3.19 -2.27 19.04
C GLN A 165 -3.01 -0.99 19.86
N GLU A 166 -1.91 -0.91 20.60
CA GLU A 166 -1.45 0.32 21.24
C GLU A 166 -0.52 1.10 20.28
N ILE A 167 -0.68 2.42 20.25
CA ILE A 167 0.28 3.32 19.59
C ILE A 167 1.36 3.59 20.63
N ALA A 168 2.56 3.04 20.42
CA ALA A 168 3.70 3.33 21.28
C ALA A 168 4.00 4.84 21.28
N PRO A 169 4.29 5.45 22.45
CA PRO A 169 4.55 6.88 22.59
C PRO A 169 5.80 7.36 21.82
#